data_AF-A0A6I9SUJ1-F1
#
_entry.id   AF-A0A6I9SUJ1-F1
#
_cell.length_a   1.000
_cell.length_b   1.000
_cell.length_c   1.000
_cell.angle_alpha   90.00
_cell.angle_beta   90.00
_cell.angle_gamma   90.00
#
_symmetry.space_group_name_H-M   'P 1'
#
loop_
_entity.id
_entity.type
_entity.pdbx_description
1 polymer ?
#
loop_
_entity_poly.entity_id
_entity_poly.type
_entity_poly.pdbx_seq_one_letter_code
_entity_poly.pdbx_strand_id
1 'polypeptide(L)'
;MAALDFIVSVASNAFVPTYDGSIARVVKGHRRYRYLGYKKSFQLDRRRLVELLDLHHNGNLSWDEFSAAVRLAHVRRMGQPVSRTVIPDNPKEEDYFYANPQECLCEGTSCGDLSAPKITTKAQ
;
A
#
# COMPACT_ATOMS: atom_id res chain seq x y z
N MET A 1 15.79 12.29 14.78
CA MET A 1 15.06 12.70 13.56
C MET A 1 13.96 11.72 13.15
N ALA A 2 14.18 10.40 13.14
CA ALA A 2 13.19 9.43 12.65
C ALA A 2 11.78 9.40 13.32
N ALA A 3 11.68 9.76 14.61
CA ALA A 3 10.39 9.72 15.33
C ALA A 3 9.39 10.76 14.80
N LEU A 4 9.85 11.96 14.44
CA LEU A 4 8.99 13.00 13.88
C LEU A 4 8.52 12.61 12.48
N ASP A 5 9.41 12.10 11.64
CA ASP A 5 9.08 11.63 10.29
C ASP A 5 8.02 10.52 10.32
N PHE A 6 8.12 9.61 11.31
CA PHE A 6 7.12 8.57 11.56
C PHE A 6 5.75 9.17 11.89
N ILE A 7 5.68 10.08 12.87
CA ILE A 7 4.42 10.70 13.31
C ILE A 7 3.75 11.43 12.14
N VAL A 8 4.52 12.23 11.39
CA VAL A 8 4.01 12.95 10.21
C VAL A 8 3.50 11.98 9.14
N SER A 9 4.25 10.91 8.86
CA SER A 9 3.88 9.89 7.87
C SER A 9 2.63 9.08 8.26
N VAL A 10 2.40 8.86 9.55
CA VAL A 10 1.19 8.22 10.07
C VAL A 10 0.00 9.16 10.03
N ALA A 11 0.20 10.43 10.35
CA ALA A 11 -0.85 11.44 10.34
C ALA A 11 -1.36 11.74 8.91
N SER A 12 -0.51 11.65 7.89
CA SER A 12 -0.82 12.03 6.51
C SER A 12 -1.97 11.26 5.85
N ASN A 13 -2.57 11.86 4.81
CA ASN A 13 -3.65 11.24 4.03
C ASN A 13 -3.15 10.16 3.06
N ALA A 14 -1.95 10.34 2.52
CA ALA A 14 -1.30 9.40 1.62
C ALA A 14 0.15 9.20 2.06
N PHE A 15 0.63 7.96 1.93
CA PHE A 15 2.03 7.61 2.20
C PHE A 15 2.62 6.89 1.00
N VAL A 16 3.81 7.33 0.58
CA VAL A 16 4.53 6.81 -0.58
C VAL A 16 5.99 6.60 -0.15
N PRO A 17 6.39 5.36 0.17
CA PRO A 17 7.77 5.07 0.52
C PRO A 17 8.65 5.01 -0.73
N THR A 18 9.90 5.45 -0.61
CA THR A 18 10.91 5.31 -1.67
C THR A 18 11.35 3.85 -1.84
N TYR A 19 11.46 3.13 -0.73
CA TYR A 19 11.87 1.72 -0.65
C TYR A 19 11.11 0.99 0.46
N ASP A 20 10.96 -0.32 0.33
CA ASP A 20 10.32 -1.18 1.34
C ASP A 20 11.25 -1.52 2.53
N GLY A 21 11.96 -0.51 3.04
CA GLY A 21 12.79 -0.61 4.22
C GLY A 21 11.98 -0.72 5.53
N SER A 22 12.67 -0.94 6.64
CA SER A 22 12.05 -1.19 7.95
C SER A 22 11.08 -0.09 8.37
N ILE A 23 11.43 1.18 8.19
CA ILE A 23 10.55 2.30 8.54
C ILE A 23 9.27 2.33 7.69
N ALA A 24 9.40 2.04 6.39
CA ALA A 24 8.26 1.98 5.48
C ALA A 24 7.31 0.84 5.87
N ARG A 25 7.86 -0.31 6.28
CA ARG A 25 7.07 -1.44 6.79
C ARG A 25 6.30 -1.07 8.05
N VAL A 26 6.95 -0.44 9.04
CA VAL A 26 6.29 0.01 10.29
C VAL A 26 5.18 1.05 10.01
N VAL A 27 5.46 2.06 9.16
CA VAL A 27 4.45 3.07 8.80
C VAL A 27 3.27 2.42 8.07
N LYS A 28 3.51 1.54 7.10
CA LYS A 28 2.45 0.81 6.38
C LYS A 28 1.62 -0.04 7.33
N GLY A 29 2.25 -0.77 8.25
CA GLY A 29 1.56 -1.59 9.24
C GLY A 29 0.65 -0.76 10.15
N HIS A 30 1.16 0.38 10.66
CA HIS A 30 0.36 1.30 11.46
C HIS A 30 -0.83 1.88 10.65
N ARG A 31 -0.61 2.26 9.39
CA ARG A 31 -1.65 2.78 8.49
C ARG A 31 -2.69 1.74 8.05
N ARG A 32 -2.39 0.45 8.20
CA ARG A 32 -3.32 -0.66 7.93
C ARG A 32 -4.25 -0.96 9.10
N TYR A 33 -3.95 -0.46 10.30
CA TYR A 33 -4.68 -0.80 11.52
C TYR A 33 -6.16 -0.38 11.44
N ARG A 34 -7.06 -1.37 11.46
CA ARG A 34 -8.48 -1.18 11.17
C ARG A 34 -9.16 -0.21 12.13
N TYR A 35 -8.90 -0.33 13.43
CA TYR A 35 -9.56 0.48 14.46
C TYR A 35 -9.19 1.97 14.40
N LEU A 36 -8.06 2.32 13.77
CA LEU A 36 -7.65 3.71 13.54
C LEU A 36 -8.11 4.25 12.16
N GLY A 37 -8.80 3.42 11.37
CA GLY A 37 -9.20 3.72 10.00
C GLY A 37 -8.07 3.45 9.00
N TYR A 38 -8.35 2.62 7.99
CA TYR A 38 -7.39 2.30 6.95
C TYR A 38 -6.94 3.56 6.18
N LYS A 39 -5.64 3.85 6.18
CA LYS A 39 -5.06 4.99 5.46
C LYS A 39 -4.33 4.53 4.20
N LYS A 40 -4.52 5.28 3.11
CA LYS A 40 -3.94 4.95 1.80
C LYS A 40 -2.41 4.97 1.84
N SER A 41 -1.82 3.87 1.41
CA SER A 41 -0.38 3.76 1.16
C SER A 41 -0.19 3.24 -0.27
N PHE A 42 0.78 3.78 -1.00
CA PHE A 42 1.04 3.41 -2.40
C PHE A 42 2.43 2.83 -2.54
N GLN A 43 2.56 1.73 -3.28
CA GLN A 43 3.85 1.23 -3.72
C GLN A 43 4.08 1.68 -5.17
N LEU A 44 4.94 2.67 -5.36
CA LEU A 44 5.20 3.24 -6.68
C LEU A 44 5.98 2.26 -7.58
N ASP A 45 5.48 2.07 -8.80
CA ASP A 45 6.28 1.60 -9.92
C ASP A 45 7.09 2.77 -10.49
N ARG A 46 8.28 2.95 -9.94
CA ARG A 46 9.17 4.06 -10.31
C ARG A 46 9.55 4.04 -11.78
N ARG A 47 9.81 2.85 -12.35
CA ARG A 47 10.19 2.73 -13.77
C ARG A 47 9.05 3.19 -14.67
N ARG A 48 7.85 2.67 -14.41
CA ARG A 48 6.68 3.05 -15.19
C ARG A 48 6.30 4.51 -15.01
N LEU A 49 6.46 5.07 -13.81
CA LEU A 49 6.19 6.48 -13.56
C LEU A 49 7.15 7.39 -14.34
N VAL A 50 8.44 7.07 -14.39
CA VAL A 50 9.44 7.83 -15.16
C VAL A 50 9.09 7.79 -16.65
N GLU A 51 8.80 6.63 -17.21
CA GLU A 51 8.37 6.50 -18.63
C GLU A 51 7.14 7.37 -18.94
N LEU A 52 6.13 7.33 -18.07
CA LEU A 52 4.92 8.14 -18.25
C LEU A 52 5.19 9.64 -18.12
N LEU A 53 6.12 10.02 -17.23
CA LEU A 53 6.53 11.40 -17.04
C LEU A 53 7.27 11.93 -18.26
N ASP A 54 8.19 11.13 -18.84
CA ASP A 54 8.92 11.48 -20.06
C ASP A 54 7.96 11.66 -21.24
N LEU A 55 6.98 10.77 -21.40
CA LEU A 55 5.94 10.89 -22.44
C LEU A 55 5.08 12.15 -22.27
N HIS A 56 4.73 12.50 -21.03
CA HIS A 56 4.01 13.74 -20.74
C HIS A 56 4.87 14.98 -21.03
N HIS A 57 6.15 14.96 -20.61
CA HIS A 57 7.07 16.07 -20.82
C HIS A 57 7.36 16.34 -22.30
N ASN A 58 7.45 15.27 -23.10
CA ASN A 58 7.62 15.35 -24.56
C ASN A 58 6.33 15.76 -25.30
N GLY A 59 5.22 15.98 -24.59
CA GLY A 59 3.94 16.38 -25.18
C GLY A 59 3.14 15.25 -25.83
N ASN A 60 3.56 13.99 -25.66
CA ASN A 60 2.87 12.83 -26.23
C ASN A 60 1.63 12.40 -25.42
N LEU A 61 1.51 12.86 -24.17
CA LEU A 61 0.36 12.60 -23.30
C LEU A 61 -0.16 13.91 -22.72
N SER A 62 -1.48 14.11 -22.80
CA SER A 62 -2.14 15.14 -22.01
C SER A 62 -2.08 14.84 -20.51
N TRP A 63 -2.33 15.84 -19.67
CA TRP A 63 -2.39 15.65 -18.22
C TRP A 63 -3.41 14.58 -17.80
N ASP A 64 -4.57 14.56 -18.45
CA ASP A 64 -5.64 13.62 -18.12
C ASP A 64 -5.24 12.18 -18.46
N GLU A 65 -4.64 11.96 -19.63
CA GLU A 65 -4.13 10.64 -20.05
C GLU A 65 -2.97 10.18 -19.16
N PHE A 66 -2.03 11.07 -18.84
CA PHE A 66 -0.96 10.80 -17.89
C PHE A 66 -1.52 10.37 -16.52
N SER A 67 -2.46 11.14 -15.97
CA SER A 67 -3.05 10.86 -14.67
C SER A 67 -3.81 9.54 -14.65
N ALA A 68 -4.54 9.23 -15.73
CA ALA A 68 -5.26 7.97 -15.89
C ALA A 68 -4.29 6.78 -15.99
N ALA A 69 -3.21 6.92 -16.77
CA ALA A 69 -2.19 5.89 -16.93
C ALA A 69 -1.45 5.62 -15.60
N VAL A 70 -1.11 6.67 -14.83
CA VAL A 70 -0.50 6.51 -13.51
C VAL A 70 -1.45 5.80 -12.55
N ARG A 71 -2.73 6.19 -12.50
CA ARG A 71 -3.73 5.53 -11.66
C ARG A 71 -3.90 4.04 -12.04
N LEU A 72 -3.95 3.74 -13.33
CA LEU A 72 -4.07 2.38 -13.83
C LEU A 72 -2.84 1.52 -13.46
N ALA A 73 -1.63 2.06 -13.64
CA ALA A 73 -0.40 1.37 -13.28
C ALA A 73 -0.30 1.03 -11.77
N HIS A 74 -0.98 1.80 -10.92
CA HIS A 74 -0.89 1.67 -9.46
C HIS A 74 -2.16 1.16 -8.77
N VAL A 75 -3.22 0.81 -9.52
CA VAL A 75 -4.52 0.42 -8.93
C VAL A 75 -4.41 -0.79 -8.01
N ARG A 76 -3.56 -1.76 -8.35
CA ARG A 76 -3.27 -2.97 -7.53
C ARG A 76 -2.12 -2.79 -6.55
N ARG A 77 -1.47 -1.62 -6.54
CA ARG A 77 -0.33 -1.28 -5.67
C ARG A 77 -0.72 -0.33 -4.55
N MET A 78 -2.01 -0.31 -4.21
CA MET A 78 -2.51 0.32 -3.00
C MET A 78 -2.41 -0.69 -1.85
N GLY A 79 -1.92 -0.25 -0.70
CA GLY A 79 -1.49 -1.13 0.38
C GLY A 79 -2.61 -1.82 1.14
N GLN A 80 -3.30 -2.79 0.54
CA GLN A 80 -4.43 -3.52 1.12
C GLN A 80 -4.08 -4.31 2.40
N PRO A 81 -5.09 -4.74 3.17
CA PRO A 81 -4.96 -5.82 4.15
C PRO A 81 -4.38 -7.05 3.47
N VAL A 82 -3.30 -7.62 4.01
CA VAL A 82 -2.61 -8.78 3.46
C VAL A 82 -2.29 -9.73 4.61
N SER A 83 -2.38 -11.03 4.38
CA SER A 83 -1.95 -12.04 5.37
C SER A 83 -0.43 -12.06 5.47
N ARG A 84 0.10 -12.30 6.67
CA ARG A 84 1.55 -12.41 6.88
C ARG A 84 2.09 -13.62 6.13
N THR A 85 3.15 -13.42 5.35
CA THR A 85 3.88 -14.52 4.73
C THR A 85 4.74 -15.19 5.80
N VAL A 86 4.56 -16.50 5.97
CA VAL A 86 5.40 -17.36 6.83
C VAL A 86 6.43 -18.04 5.93
N ILE A 87 7.72 -17.90 6.24
CA ILE A 87 8.86 -18.48 5.55
C ILE A 87 9.53 -19.45 6.54
N PRO A 88 9.20 -20.76 6.47
CA PRO A 88 9.59 -21.74 7.48
C PRO A 88 11.11 -21.77 7.78
N ASP A 89 11.93 -21.57 6.75
CA ASP A 89 13.39 -21.66 6.84
C ASP A 89 14.07 -20.34 7.26
N ASN A 90 13.35 -19.22 7.28
CA ASN A 90 13.95 -17.92 7.64
C ASN A 90 12.97 -16.97 8.35
N PRO A 91 12.63 -17.24 9.63
CA PRO A 91 11.69 -16.43 10.40
C PRO A 91 12.13 -14.97 10.61
N LYS A 92 13.41 -14.63 10.36
CA LYS A 92 13.91 -13.24 10.41
C LYS A 92 13.54 -12.41 9.19
N GLU A 93 13.26 -13.05 8.06
CA GLU A 93 12.86 -12.38 6.81
C GLU A 93 11.35 -12.22 6.68
N GLU A 94 10.59 -12.89 7.54
CA GLU A 94 9.14 -12.75 7.63
C GLU A 94 8.71 -11.32 8.02
N ASP A 95 7.48 -10.98 7.65
CA ASP A 95 6.86 -9.74 8.10
C ASP A 95 6.59 -9.79 9.60
N TYR A 96 7.25 -8.93 10.37
CA TYR A 96 6.99 -8.82 11.82
C TYR A 96 5.64 -8.16 12.12
N PHE A 97 5.16 -8.33 13.36
CA PHE A 97 3.86 -7.84 13.82
C PHE A 97 3.58 -6.35 13.46
N TYR A 98 4.53 -5.45 13.74
CA TYR A 98 4.36 -4.02 13.46
C TYR A 98 4.37 -3.65 11.96
N ALA A 99 4.88 -4.53 11.10
CA ALA A 99 4.81 -4.35 9.64
C ALA A 99 3.44 -4.77 9.09
N ASN A 100 2.85 -5.80 9.69
CA ASN A 100 1.57 -6.35 9.27
C ASN A 100 0.80 -6.95 10.46
N PRO A 101 0.03 -6.13 11.20
CA PRO A 101 -0.75 -6.57 12.36
C PRO A 101 -2.05 -7.21 11.88
N GLN A 102 -1.95 -8.29 11.11
CA GLN A 102 -3.08 -9.01 10.52
C GLN A 102 -4.14 -9.40 11.56
N GLU A 103 -3.71 -9.70 12.78
CA GLU A 103 -4.53 -10.09 13.92
C GLU A 103 -5.49 -8.95 14.33
N CYS A 104 -5.15 -7.70 14.00
CA CYS A 104 -5.94 -6.52 14.29
C CYS A 104 -6.79 -6.04 13.09
N LEU A 105 -6.77 -6.77 11.97
CA LEU A 105 -7.54 -6.42 10.76
C LEU A 105 -8.94 -7.06 10.76
N CYS A 106 -9.14 -8.16 11.47
CA CYS A 106 -10.37 -8.94 11.46
C CYS A 106 -11.24 -8.70 12.69
N GLU A 107 -12.55 -8.78 12.52
CA GLU A 107 -13.57 -8.56 13.58
C GLU A 107 -13.84 -9.82 14.44
N GLY A 108 -13.15 -10.94 14.17
CA GLY A 108 -13.34 -12.22 14.85
C GLY A 108 -12.09 -13.11 14.84
N THR A 109 -12.20 -14.33 15.37
CA THR A 109 -11.09 -15.30 15.54
C THR A 109 -10.52 -15.89 14.25
N SER A 110 -11.16 -15.67 13.09
CA SER A 110 -10.66 -16.11 11.78
C SER A 110 -10.60 -14.95 10.79
N CYS A 111 -9.39 -14.57 10.38
CA CYS A 111 -9.18 -13.84 9.13
C CYS A 111 -9.31 -14.81 7.96
N GLY A 112 -10.53 -15.05 7.49
CA GLY A 112 -10.71 -15.66 6.16
C GLY A 112 -10.15 -14.72 5.09
N ASP A 113 -9.58 -15.30 4.03
CA ASP A 113 -8.79 -14.64 2.98
C ASP A 113 -9.21 -13.19 2.72
N LEU A 114 -8.37 -12.23 3.14
CA LEU A 114 -8.50 -10.79 2.88
C LEU A 114 -8.33 -10.44 1.39
N SER A 115 -8.37 -11.44 0.50
CA SER A 115 -8.28 -11.26 -0.94
C SER A 115 -9.61 -10.80 -1.53
N ALA A 116 -9.55 -9.57 -2.04
CA ALA A 116 -10.43 -8.94 -3.02
C ALA A 116 -11.67 -8.20 -2.50
N PRO A 117 -11.91 -6.97 -3.00
CA PRO A 117 -13.21 -6.34 -2.88
C PRO A 117 -14.24 -7.20 -3.61
N LYS A 118 -15.32 -7.58 -2.91
CA LYS A 118 -16.52 -8.15 -3.54
C LYS A 118 -17.08 -7.08 -4.49
N ILE A 119 -16.81 -7.20 -5.78
CA ILE A 119 -17.52 -6.44 -6.80
C ILE A 119 -18.94 -7.01 -6.82
N THR A 120 -19.84 -6.39 -6.06
CA THR A 120 -21.28 -6.65 -6.19
C THR A 120 -21.75 -6.03 -7.48
N THR A 121 -21.72 -6.82 -8.56
CA THR A 121 -22.54 -6.56 -9.74
C THR A 121 -24.00 -6.71 -9.32
N LYS A 122 -24.68 -5.59 -9.05
CA LYS A 122 -26.14 -5.58 -9.10
C LYS A 122 -26.51 -5.71 -10.58
N ALA A 123 -26.83 -6.94 -11.00
CA ALA A 123 -27.59 -7.16 -12.22
C ALA A 123 -29.04 -6.73 -11.93
N GLN A 124 -29.58 -5.99 -12.90
CA GLN A 124 -30.94 -5.47 -12.98
C GLN A 124 -31.95 -6.60 -13.17
#